data_AF-A0A1S4CTS0-F1
#
_entry.id   AF-A0A1S4CTS0-F1
#
_cell.length_a   1.000
_cell.length_b   1.000
_cell.length_c   1.000
_cell.angle_alpha   90.00
_cell.angle_beta   90.00
_cell.angle_gamma   90.00
#
_symmetry.space_group_name_H-M   'P 1'
#
loop_
_entity.id
_entity.type
_entity.pdbx_description
1 polymer ?
#
loop_
_entity_poly.entity_id
_entity_poly.type
_entity_poly.pdbx_seq_one_letter_code
_entity_poly.pdbx_strand_id
1 'polypeptide(L)'
;MTMRSVTLEVPANHSLLRKTGRADVWLEPLIGDIEKKKMESHSCLTLMNDVVHSTLKANLIGTELMKRISLLERKDRESEKSVHEAEEIARGAQLEATNWKEQFENAQGTIEELQEDKNLLEQQNRGLTSELATVKASSSQLTQAQADLQTSSDEIQALKSSHASLEASLDSHLAENQILKNDLAMWEKEYGLLEENFNIEVSWAFLNSRRDALTEAAQEGFDLQSELAKVIDTIEKSQQSTDTPSPALEVPENVAIPASEGETSTTQSMEVETSVTIPSSSAETVPVPASSEVATVPVAESEINIATSDVLTPSTG
;
A
#
# COMPACT_ATOMS: atom_id res chain seq x y z
N MET A 1 -107.75 58.28 2.42
CA MET A 1 -106.95 59.44 2.84
C MET A 1 -106.30 60.03 1.60
N THR A 2 -106.75 61.19 1.15
CA THR A 2 -106.19 61.88 -0.02
C THR A 2 -104.88 62.55 0.42
N MET A 3 -103.73 62.06 -0.05
CA MET A 3 -102.45 62.75 0.20
C MET A 3 -102.45 64.08 -0.56
N ARG A 4 -102.35 65.20 0.16
CA ARG A 4 -102.11 66.50 -0.44
C ARG A 4 -100.65 66.55 -0.89
N SER A 5 -100.40 66.53 -2.19
CA SER A 5 -99.09 66.85 -2.75
C SER A 5 -98.92 68.36 -2.85
N VAL A 6 -97.73 68.84 -2.50
CA VAL A 6 -97.32 70.24 -2.70
C VAL A 6 -96.17 70.22 -3.70
N THR A 7 -96.37 70.84 -4.85
CA THR A 7 -95.34 70.98 -5.88
C THR A 7 -94.50 72.21 -5.58
N LEU A 8 -93.21 72.02 -5.31
CA LEU A 8 -92.25 73.10 -5.12
C LEU A 8 -91.47 73.30 -6.42
N GLU A 9 -91.63 74.45 -7.06
CA GLU A 9 -90.80 74.81 -8.22
C GLU A 9 -89.43 75.30 -7.73
N VAL A 10 -88.39 74.55 -8.09
CA VAL A 10 -87.00 74.91 -7.81
C VAL A 10 -86.43 75.59 -9.06
N PRO A 11 -85.97 76.86 -8.99
CA PRO A 11 -85.32 77.52 -10.11
C PRO A 11 -84.13 76.69 -10.63
N ALA A 12 -83.98 76.59 -11.95
CA ALA A 12 -83.14 75.61 -12.65
C ALA A 12 -81.64 75.55 -12.25
N ASN A 13 -81.15 76.45 -11.39
CA ASN A 13 -79.74 76.56 -11.01
C ASN A 13 -79.45 76.21 -9.52
N HIS A 14 -80.38 75.56 -8.80
CA HIS A 14 -80.20 75.25 -7.38
C HIS A 14 -80.46 73.77 -7.06
N SER A 15 -79.46 73.09 -6.48
CA SER A 15 -79.57 71.70 -5.98
C SER A 15 -79.95 71.70 -4.49
N LEU A 16 -81.01 70.96 -4.14
CA LEU A 16 -81.53 70.84 -2.77
C LEU A 16 -80.55 70.19 -1.77
N LEU A 17 -79.50 69.51 -2.26
CA LEU A 17 -78.60 68.69 -1.43
C LEU A 17 -77.26 69.37 -1.10
N ARG A 18 -76.96 70.57 -1.64
CA ARG A 18 -75.58 71.10 -1.63
C ARG A 18 -75.28 72.31 -0.74
N LYS A 19 -76.17 72.75 0.16
CA LYS A 19 -75.79 73.76 1.19
C LYS A 19 -76.48 73.51 2.52
N THR A 20 -75.69 73.09 3.51
CA THR A 20 -75.92 73.29 4.94
C THR A 20 -76.25 74.77 5.17
N GLY A 21 -77.44 75.06 5.68
CA GLY A 21 -77.84 76.42 6.09
C GLY A 21 -78.83 77.16 5.18
N ARG A 22 -79.73 76.47 4.47
CA ARG A 22 -80.84 77.16 3.80
C ARG A 22 -82.20 76.49 3.97
N ALA A 23 -82.31 75.40 4.75
CA ALA A 23 -83.58 74.70 4.94
C ALA A 23 -84.65 75.60 5.59
N ASP A 24 -84.23 76.48 6.49
CA ASP A 24 -85.02 77.54 7.11
C ASP A 24 -85.74 78.42 6.08
N VAL A 25 -85.05 78.93 5.05
CA VAL A 25 -85.64 79.85 4.06
C VAL A 25 -86.74 79.19 3.19
N TRP A 26 -86.61 77.89 2.89
CA TRP A 26 -87.61 77.17 2.09
C TRP A 26 -88.81 76.70 2.92
N LEU A 27 -88.59 76.51 4.22
CA LEU A 27 -89.57 75.99 5.15
C LEU A 27 -90.36 77.11 5.82
N GLU A 28 -89.80 78.32 5.94
CA GLU A 28 -90.41 79.47 6.62
C GLU A 28 -91.79 79.87 6.08
N PRO A 29 -92.06 79.92 4.76
CA PRO A 29 -93.42 80.20 4.27
C PRO A 29 -94.42 79.09 4.61
N LEU A 30 -93.98 77.83 4.60
CA LEU A 30 -94.84 76.66 4.86
C LEU A 30 -95.11 76.47 6.36
N ILE A 31 -94.08 76.57 7.19
CA ILE A 31 -94.18 76.48 8.65
C ILE A 31 -94.89 77.70 9.22
N GLY A 32 -94.55 78.91 8.76
CA GLY A 32 -95.18 80.14 9.20
C GLY A 32 -96.69 80.15 8.96
N ASP A 33 -97.14 79.76 7.75
CA ASP A 33 -98.57 79.71 7.44
C ASP A 33 -99.32 78.60 8.20
N ILE A 34 -98.69 77.44 8.39
CA ILE A 34 -99.27 76.33 9.18
C ILE A 34 -99.38 76.71 10.65
N GLU A 35 -98.33 77.29 11.23
CA GLU A 35 -98.29 77.73 12.63
C GLU A 35 -99.29 78.86 12.87
N LYS A 36 -99.34 79.86 11.99
CA LYS A 36 -100.29 80.98 12.06
C LYS A 36 -101.74 80.49 12.01
N LYS A 37 -102.08 79.62 11.04
CA LYS A 37 -103.42 79.04 10.91
C LYS A 37 -103.80 78.17 12.11
N LYS A 38 -102.82 77.50 12.73
CA LYS A 38 -103.01 76.72 13.95
C LYS A 38 -103.27 77.62 15.15
N MET A 39 -102.54 78.73 15.30
CA MET A 39 -102.75 79.72 16.37
C MET A 39 -104.12 80.42 16.29
N GLU A 40 -104.65 80.67 15.09
CA GLU A 40 -105.96 81.30 14.89
C GLU A 40 -107.15 80.34 15.10
N SER A 41 -106.96 79.03 14.93
CA SER A 41 -108.04 78.03 14.95
C SER A 41 -108.15 77.19 16.23
N HIS A 42 -107.10 77.17 17.06
CA HIS A 42 -107.02 76.32 18.25
C HIS A 42 -107.19 77.14 19.54
N SER A 43 -107.87 76.57 20.53
CA SER A 43 -107.91 77.14 21.88
C SER A 43 -106.53 77.07 22.52
N CYS A 44 -106.21 78.01 23.43
CA CYS A 44 -104.97 78.06 24.20
C CYS A 44 -104.61 76.71 24.86
N LEU A 45 -105.64 75.98 25.35
CA LEU A 45 -105.47 74.64 25.93
C LEU A 45 -104.94 73.60 24.92
N THR A 46 -105.35 73.67 23.66
CA THR A 46 -104.92 72.72 22.62
C THR A 46 -103.49 73.01 22.17
N LEU A 47 -103.11 74.28 22.03
CA LEU A 47 -101.72 74.66 21.74
C LEU A 47 -100.77 74.22 22.86
N MET A 48 -101.17 74.43 24.12
CA MET A 48 -100.40 73.98 25.28
C MET A 48 -100.24 72.44 25.29
N ASN A 49 -101.30 71.70 24.98
CA ASN A 49 -101.25 70.25 24.88
C ASN A 49 -100.26 69.77 23.81
N ASP A 50 -100.29 70.39 22.63
CA ASP A 50 -99.38 70.06 21.53
C ASP A 50 -97.91 70.35 21.86
N VAL A 51 -97.63 71.47 22.55
CA VAL A 51 -96.28 71.82 23.04
C VAL A 51 -95.79 70.79 24.05
N VAL A 52 -96.63 70.46 25.05
CA VAL A 52 -96.28 69.45 26.07
C VAL A 52 -96.04 68.09 25.43
N HIS A 53 -96.91 67.66 24.52
CA HIS A 53 -96.79 66.37 23.84
C HIS A 53 -95.55 66.30 22.93
N SER A 54 -95.26 67.37 22.18
CA SER A 54 -94.05 67.46 21.35
C SER A 54 -92.78 67.45 22.21
N THR A 55 -92.80 68.15 23.35
CA THR A 55 -91.69 68.18 24.31
C THR A 55 -91.45 66.78 24.92
N LEU A 56 -92.52 66.09 25.31
CA LEU A 56 -92.42 64.73 25.85
C LEU A 56 -91.86 63.74 24.83
N LYS A 57 -92.29 63.84 23.56
CA LYS A 57 -91.74 63.06 22.44
C LYS A 57 -90.25 63.34 22.23
N ALA A 58 -89.84 64.60 22.23
CA ALA A 58 -88.43 64.97 22.08
C ALA A 58 -87.56 64.42 23.21
N ASN A 59 -88.04 64.49 24.47
CA ASN A 59 -87.32 63.94 25.62
C ASN A 59 -87.21 62.42 25.59
N LEU A 60 -88.29 61.73 25.16
CA LEU A 60 -88.27 60.27 24.97
C LEU A 60 -87.25 59.87 23.90
N ILE A 61 -87.25 60.58 22.76
CA ILE A 61 -86.28 60.37 21.67
C ILE A 61 -84.85 60.65 22.17
N GLY A 62 -84.62 61.75 22.88
CA GLY A 62 -83.30 62.13 23.40
C GLY A 62 -82.75 61.09 24.39
N THR A 63 -83.59 60.56 25.27
CA THR A 63 -83.19 59.50 26.22
C THR A 63 -82.85 58.20 25.50
N GLU A 64 -83.65 57.83 24.49
CA GLU A 64 -83.39 56.64 23.68
C GLU A 64 -82.11 56.78 22.83
N LEU A 65 -81.87 57.97 22.26
CA LEU A 65 -80.62 58.28 21.56
C LEU A 65 -79.41 58.18 22.48
N MET A 66 -79.49 58.75 23.69
CA MET A 66 -78.41 58.69 24.68
C MET A 66 -78.08 57.23 25.06
N LYS A 67 -79.10 56.38 25.28
CA LYS A 67 -78.91 54.94 25.54
C LYS A 67 -78.20 54.24 24.37
N ARG A 68 -78.59 54.52 23.12
CA ARG A 68 -77.97 53.94 21.93
C ARG A 68 -76.52 54.40 21.76
N ILE A 69 -76.23 55.67 22.02
CA ILE A 69 -74.87 56.21 21.99
C ILE A 69 -74.00 55.49 23.02
N SER A 70 -74.43 55.38 24.28
CA SER A 70 -73.66 54.67 25.32
C SER A 70 -73.45 53.18 25.01
N LEU A 71 -74.43 52.53 24.38
CA LEU A 71 -74.27 51.14 23.93
C LEU A 71 -73.24 51.04 22.79
N LEU A 72 -73.27 51.98 21.84
CA LEU A 72 -72.35 52.01 20.71
C LEU A 72 -70.91 52.28 21.18
N GLU A 73 -70.69 53.24 22.07
CA GLU A 73 -69.38 53.53 22.67
C GLU A 73 -68.81 52.33 23.44
N ARG A 74 -69.68 51.56 24.12
CA ARG A 74 -69.26 50.33 24.78
C ARG A 74 -68.83 49.28 23.77
N LYS A 75 -69.63 49.06 22.73
CA LYS A 75 -69.35 48.09 21.68
C LYS A 75 -68.08 48.46 20.91
N ASP A 76 -67.84 49.75 20.70
CA ASP A 76 -66.64 50.26 20.04
C ASP A 76 -65.37 49.92 20.84
N ARG A 77 -65.36 50.24 22.14
CA ARG A 77 -64.26 49.87 23.04
C ARG A 77 -64.04 48.35 23.16
N GLU A 78 -65.12 47.57 23.21
CA GLU A 78 -65.02 46.10 23.22
C GLU A 78 -64.47 45.56 21.90
N SER A 79 -64.85 46.16 20.77
CA SER A 79 -64.34 45.82 19.44
C SER A 79 -62.84 46.14 19.34
N GLU A 80 -62.41 47.33 19.78
CA GLU A 80 -60.99 47.70 19.79
C GLU A 80 -60.16 46.71 20.62
N LYS A 81 -60.64 46.33 21.80
CA LYS A 81 -59.98 45.34 22.65
C LYS A 81 -59.87 43.98 21.94
N SER A 82 -60.94 43.53 21.29
CA SER A 82 -60.94 42.26 20.55
C SER A 82 -59.98 42.29 19.36
N VAL A 83 -59.87 43.41 18.65
CA VAL A 83 -58.93 43.57 17.54
C VAL A 83 -57.49 43.52 18.04
N HIS A 84 -57.18 44.22 19.14
CA HIS A 84 -55.85 44.18 19.73
C HIS A 84 -55.47 42.76 20.19
N GLU A 85 -56.40 42.03 20.81
CA GLU A 85 -56.15 40.64 21.23
C GLU A 85 -55.89 39.73 20.01
N ALA A 86 -56.68 39.87 18.93
CA ALA A 86 -56.46 39.14 17.69
C ALA A 86 -55.10 39.48 17.04
N GLU A 87 -54.68 40.75 17.11
CA GLU A 87 -53.38 41.19 16.58
C GLU A 87 -52.20 40.64 17.38
N GLU A 88 -52.30 40.56 18.71
CA GLU A 88 -51.28 39.92 19.55
C GLU A 88 -51.18 38.42 19.26
N ILE A 89 -52.32 37.72 19.10
CA ILE A 89 -52.34 36.31 18.71
C ILE A 89 -51.69 36.12 17.33
N ALA A 90 -52.03 36.97 16.36
CA ALA A 90 -51.46 36.90 15.02
C ALA A 90 -49.94 37.13 15.03
N ARG A 91 -49.46 38.10 15.82
CA ARG A 91 -48.02 38.35 16.00
C ARG A 91 -47.32 37.17 16.68
N GLY A 92 -47.93 36.58 17.71
CA GLY A 92 -47.42 35.38 18.37
C GLY A 92 -47.28 34.20 17.41
N ALA A 93 -48.33 33.91 16.63
CA ALA A 93 -48.32 32.84 15.64
C ALA A 93 -47.28 33.09 14.52
N GLN A 94 -47.12 34.34 14.08
CA GLN A 94 -46.10 34.69 13.10
C GLN A 94 -44.68 34.46 13.63
N LEU A 95 -44.41 34.85 14.88
CA LEU A 95 -43.12 34.66 15.52
C LEU A 95 -42.79 33.17 15.69
N GLU A 96 -43.79 32.37 16.10
CA GLU A 96 -43.64 30.92 16.20
C GLU A 96 -43.36 30.30 14.82
N ALA A 97 -44.07 30.73 13.77
CA ALA A 97 -43.81 30.27 12.41
C ALA A 97 -42.39 30.62 11.92
N THR A 98 -41.89 31.81 12.24
CA THR A 98 -40.49 32.18 11.91
C THR A 98 -39.48 31.35 12.68
N ASN A 99 -39.74 31.05 13.96
CA ASN A 99 -38.89 30.19 14.77
C ASN A 99 -38.86 28.75 14.22
N TRP A 100 -40.01 28.16 13.89
CA TRP A 100 -40.06 26.83 13.28
C TRP A 100 -39.35 26.78 11.94
N LYS A 101 -39.45 27.84 11.14
CA LYS A 101 -38.72 27.94 9.88
C LYS A 101 -37.21 27.93 10.12
N GLU A 102 -36.71 28.74 11.05
CA GLU A 102 -35.28 28.76 11.39
C GLU A 102 -34.79 27.41 11.90
N GLN A 103 -35.56 26.75 12.78
CA GLN A 103 -35.24 25.40 13.27
C GLN A 103 -35.17 24.37 12.14
N PHE A 104 -36.09 24.46 11.17
CA PHE A 104 -36.10 23.56 10.02
C PHE A 104 -34.86 23.76 9.13
N GLU A 105 -34.51 25.01 8.82
CA GLU A 105 -33.33 25.34 8.01
C GLU A 105 -32.03 24.88 8.71
N ASN A 106 -31.92 25.09 10.03
CA ASN A 106 -30.79 24.61 10.80
C ASN A 106 -30.68 23.08 10.79
N ALA A 107 -31.80 22.38 11.02
CA ALA A 107 -31.85 20.94 10.96
C ALA A 107 -31.51 20.41 9.56
N GLN A 108 -31.95 21.09 8.50
CA GLN A 108 -31.58 20.76 7.13
C GLN A 108 -30.06 20.89 6.90
N GLY A 109 -29.45 21.97 7.37
CA GLY A 109 -28.00 22.16 7.29
C GLY A 109 -27.22 21.04 8.00
N THR A 110 -27.65 20.64 9.21
CA THR A 110 -27.05 19.50 9.92
C THR A 110 -27.19 18.18 9.15
N ILE A 111 -28.33 17.96 8.48
CA ILE A 111 -28.54 16.75 7.66
C ILE A 111 -27.59 16.74 6.45
N GLU A 112 -27.38 17.88 5.80
CA GLU A 112 -26.45 18.01 4.67
C GLU A 112 -25.01 17.71 5.10
N GLU A 113 -24.56 18.26 6.24
CA GLU A 113 -23.23 17.98 6.81
C GLU A 113 -23.06 16.48 7.14
N LEU A 114 -24.05 15.86 7.79
CA LEU A 114 -24.00 14.42 8.08
C LEU A 114 -24.00 13.55 6.82
N GLN A 115 -24.62 14.00 5.73
CA GLN A 115 -24.58 13.29 4.45
C GLN A 115 -23.19 13.37 3.81
N GLU A 116 -22.53 14.53 3.89
CA GLU A 116 -21.16 14.71 3.42
C GLU A 116 -20.18 13.82 4.20
N ASP A 117 -20.27 13.85 5.54
CA ASP A 117 -19.47 13.00 6.43
C ASP A 117 -19.67 11.51 6.15
N LYS A 118 -20.92 11.08 5.96
CA LYS A 118 -21.23 9.70 5.58
C LYS A 118 -20.54 9.33 4.26
N ASN A 119 -20.60 10.18 3.25
CA ASN A 119 -19.98 9.91 1.95
C ASN A 119 -18.45 9.83 2.06
N LEU A 120 -17.83 10.68 2.89
CA LEU A 120 -16.40 10.64 3.17
C LEU A 120 -16.01 9.33 3.86
N LEU A 121 -16.75 8.92 4.89
CA LEU A 121 -16.53 7.65 5.58
C LEU A 121 -16.71 6.43 4.66
N GLU A 122 -17.70 6.46 3.77
CA GLU A 122 -17.87 5.41 2.76
C GLU A 122 -16.69 5.36 1.78
N GLN A 123 -16.15 6.52 1.37
CA GLN A 123 -14.97 6.57 0.51
C GLN A 123 -13.72 6.02 1.23
N GLN A 124 -13.50 6.40 2.49
CA GLN A 124 -12.40 5.87 3.30
C GLN A 124 -12.51 4.34 3.48
N ASN A 125 -13.71 3.83 3.77
CA ASN A 125 -13.95 2.39 3.88
C ASN A 125 -13.66 1.64 2.59
N ARG A 126 -13.99 2.21 1.42
CA ARG A 126 -13.60 1.64 0.12
C ARG A 126 -12.08 1.60 -0.05
N GLY A 127 -11.39 2.69 0.31
CA GLY A 127 -9.92 2.76 0.27
C GLY A 127 -9.25 1.70 1.14
N LEU A 128 -9.65 1.62 2.42
CA LEU A 128 -9.14 0.62 3.36
C LEU A 128 -9.43 -0.81 2.90
N THR A 129 -10.59 -1.06 2.29
CA THR A 129 -10.92 -2.37 1.72
C THR A 129 -9.98 -2.75 0.58
N SER A 130 -9.64 -1.79 -0.31
CA SER A 130 -8.66 -2.01 -1.37
C SER A 130 -7.25 -2.25 -0.83
N GLU A 131 -6.82 -1.48 0.17
CA GLU A 131 -5.52 -1.69 0.83
C GLU A 131 -5.44 -3.06 1.49
N LEU A 132 -6.49 -3.48 2.20
CA LEU A 132 -6.56 -4.79 2.82
C LEU A 132 -6.45 -5.92 1.79
N ALA A 133 -7.09 -5.78 0.62
CA ALA A 133 -6.96 -6.74 -0.47
C ALA A 133 -5.51 -6.83 -0.99
N THR A 134 -4.84 -5.69 -1.15
CA THR A 134 -3.42 -5.63 -1.57
C THR A 134 -2.49 -6.26 -0.53
N VAL A 135 -2.69 -5.96 0.75
CA VAL A 135 -1.93 -6.54 1.86
C VAL A 135 -2.12 -8.06 1.90
N LYS A 136 -3.35 -8.54 1.72
CA LYS A 136 -3.63 -9.97 1.69
C LYS A 136 -2.93 -10.67 0.52
N ALA A 137 -2.96 -10.08 -0.67
CA ALA A 137 -2.24 -10.60 -1.83
C ALA A 137 -0.72 -10.63 -1.60
N SER A 138 -0.16 -9.56 -1.02
CA SER A 138 1.27 -9.47 -0.69
C SER A 138 1.67 -10.51 0.37
N SER A 139 0.83 -10.73 1.39
CA SER A 139 1.05 -11.76 2.39
C SER A 139 1.07 -13.16 1.78
N SER A 140 0.17 -13.46 0.85
CA SER A 140 0.18 -14.76 0.16
C SER A 140 1.44 -14.94 -0.69
N GLN A 141 1.90 -13.90 -1.37
CA GLN A 141 3.16 -13.93 -2.12
C GLN A 141 4.37 -14.16 -1.20
N LEU A 142 4.39 -13.52 -0.03
CA LEU A 142 5.45 -13.73 0.97
C LEU A 142 5.48 -15.18 1.47
N THR A 143 4.31 -15.76 1.76
CA THR A 143 4.21 -17.17 2.17
C THR A 143 4.74 -18.11 1.07
N GLN A 144 4.43 -17.82 -0.20
CA GLN A 144 4.97 -18.60 -1.32
C GLN A 144 6.49 -18.49 -1.41
N ALA A 145 7.03 -17.26 -1.38
CA ALA A 145 8.47 -17.04 -1.43
C ALA A 145 9.21 -17.69 -0.26
N GLN A 146 8.59 -17.73 0.93
CA GLN A 146 9.14 -18.44 2.09
C GLN A 146 9.19 -19.95 1.86
N ALA A 147 8.15 -20.55 1.27
CA ALA A 147 8.14 -21.97 0.93
C ALA A 147 9.23 -22.30 -0.10
N ASP A 148 9.35 -21.47 -1.15
CA ASP A 148 10.37 -21.64 -2.20
C ASP A 148 11.79 -21.55 -1.61
N LEU A 149 12.02 -20.59 -0.70
CA LEU A 149 13.30 -20.44 -0.01
C LEU A 149 13.61 -21.65 0.89
N GLN A 150 12.61 -22.21 1.56
CA GLN A 150 12.78 -23.42 2.37
C GLN A 150 13.19 -24.60 1.50
N THR A 151 12.52 -24.80 0.34
CA THR A 151 12.90 -25.85 -0.61
C THR A 151 14.33 -25.66 -1.12
N SER A 152 14.72 -24.44 -1.50
CA SER A 152 16.10 -24.15 -1.92
C SER A 152 17.12 -24.40 -0.81
N SER A 153 16.78 -24.08 0.44
CA SER A 153 17.62 -24.37 1.60
C SER A 153 17.83 -25.88 1.80
N ASP A 154 16.78 -26.68 1.66
CA ASP A 154 16.85 -28.13 1.79
C ASP A 154 17.72 -28.74 0.65
N GLU A 155 17.59 -28.22 -0.57
CA GLU A 155 18.45 -28.60 -1.72
C GLU A 155 19.92 -28.28 -1.48
N ILE A 156 20.24 -27.09 -0.95
CA ILE A 156 21.61 -26.71 -0.60
C ILE A 156 22.18 -27.65 0.47
N GLN A 157 21.39 -28.04 1.45
CA GLN A 157 21.82 -28.99 2.48
C GLN A 157 22.08 -30.39 1.90
N ALA A 158 21.26 -30.85 0.97
CA ALA A 158 21.47 -32.09 0.24
C ALA A 158 22.75 -32.05 -0.60
N LEU A 159 22.96 -30.95 -1.35
CA LEU A 159 24.19 -30.72 -2.12
C LEU A 159 25.43 -30.69 -1.24
N LYS A 160 25.37 -30.02 -0.08
CA LYS A 160 26.49 -29.97 0.87
C LYS A 160 26.84 -31.35 1.41
N SER A 161 25.83 -32.17 1.69
CA SER A 161 26.02 -33.56 2.13
C SER A 161 26.62 -34.43 1.01
N SER A 162 26.17 -34.25 -0.23
CA SER A 162 26.72 -34.91 -1.40
C SER A 162 28.18 -34.52 -1.65
N HIS A 163 28.53 -33.23 -1.49
CA HIS A 163 29.91 -32.76 -1.60
C HIS A 163 30.80 -33.43 -0.54
N ALA A 164 30.38 -33.44 0.72
CA ALA A 164 31.14 -34.09 1.78
C ALA A 164 31.36 -35.59 1.51
N SER A 165 30.35 -36.27 0.94
CA SER A 165 30.49 -37.66 0.52
C SER A 165 31.48 -37.85 -0.63
N LEU A 166 31.47 -36.92 -1.61
CA LEU A 166 32.38 -36.97 -2.76
C LEU A 166 33.82 -36.69 -2.33
N GLU A 167 34.02 -35.74 -1.42
CA GLU A 167 35.31 -35.40 -0.83
C GLU A 167 35.90 -36.59 -0.07
N ALA A 168 35.11 -37.25 0.78
CA ALA A 168 35.54 -38.48 1.47
C ALA A 168 35.90 -39.63 0.48
N SER A 169 35.15 -39.75 -0.62
CA SER A 169 35.45 -40.73 -1.68
C SER A 169 36.75 -40.41 -2.42
N LEU A 170 37.03 -39.12 -2.67
CA LEU A 170 38.25 -38.65 -3.31
C LEU A 170 39.47 -38.94 -2.43
N ASP A 171 39.39 -38.60 -1.15
CA ASP A 171 40.45 -38.88 -0.17
C ASP A 171 40.72 -40.38 -0.06
N SER A 172 39.65 -41.21 -0.05
CA SER A 172 39.76 -42.67 -0.06
C SER A 172 40.51 -43.18 -1.30
N HIS A 173 40.17 -42.69 -2.50
CA HIS A 173 40.86 -43.09 -3.73
C HIS A 173 42.30 -42.58 -3.80
N LEU A 174 42.61 -41.40 -3.27
CA LEU A 174 43.98 -40.92 -3.16
C LEU A 174 44.82 -41.82 -2.25
N ALA A 175 44.27 -42.26 -1.12
CA ALA A 175 44.93 -43.21 -0.24
C ALA A 175 45.17 -44.57 -0.92
N GLU A 176 44.17 -45.09 -1.63
CA GLU A 176 44.30 -46.33 -2.42
C GLU A 176 45.38 -46.21 -3.51
N ASN A 177 45.42 -45.10 -4.24
CA ASN A 177 46.44 -44.85 -5.27
C ASN A 177 47.84 -44.81 -4.66
N GLN A 178 47.99 -44.21 -3.47
CA GLN A 178 49.26 -44.16 -2.78
C GLN A 178 49.74 -45.56 -2.35
N ILE A 179 48.82 -46.44 -1.93
CA ILE A 179 49.11 -47.85 -1.63
C ILE A 179 49.57 -48.56 -2.90
N LEU A 180 48.81 -48.47 -3.99
CA LEU A 180 49.16 -49.10 -5.27
C LEU A 180 50.51 -48.63 -5.81
N LYS A 181 50.83 -47.34 -5.65
CA LYS A 181 52.13 -46.79 -6.03
C LYS A 181 53.28 -47.39 -5.21
N ASN A 182 53.06 -47.62 -3.91
CA ASN A 182 54.06 -48.26 -3.05
C ASN A 182 54.23 -49.75 -3.41
N ASP A 183 53.13 -50.46 -3.69
CA ASP A 183 53.16 -51.85 -4.11
C ASP A 183 53.87 -52.02 -5.45
N LEU A 184 53.63 -51.12 -6.41
CA LEU A 184 54.35 -51.11 -7.70
C LEU A 184 55.86 -50.96 -7.50
N ALA A 185 56.28 -50.01 -6.65
CA ALA A 185 57.70 -49.81 -6.34
C ALA A 185 58.33 -51.03 -5.65
N MET A 186 57.56 -51.77 -4.84
CA MET A 186 58.00 -53.02 -4.24
C MET A 186 58.20 -54.11 -5.30
N TRP A 187 57.21 -54.30 -6.18
CA TRP A 187 57.29 -55.27 -7.28
C TRP A 187 58.45 -54.99 -8.22
N GLU A 188 58.69 -53.72 -8.59
CA GLU A 188 59.83 -53.32 -9.42
C GLU A 188 61.17 -53.70 -8.78
N LYS A 189 61.30 -53.50 -7.46
CA LYS A 189 62.50 -53.89 -6.71
C LYS A 189 62.68 -55.41 -6.65
N GLU A 190 61.63 -56.16 -6.37
CA GLU A 190 61.67 -57.62 -6.32
C GLU A 190 62.02 -58.22 -7.69
N TYR A 191 61.44 -57.67 -8.75
CA TYR A 191 61.77 -58.05 -10.12
C TYR A 191 63.25 -57.81 -10.43
N GLY A 192 63.80 -56.65 -10.07
CA GLY A 192 65.23 -56.35 -10.25
C GLY A 192 66.15 -57.32 -9.49
N LEU A 193 65.78 -57.70 -8.26
CA LEU A 193 66.52 -58.72 -7.48
C LEU A 193 66.45 -60.10 -8.12
N LEU A 194 65.28 -60.48 -8.67
CA LEU A 194 65.10 -61.75 -9.35
C LEU A 194 65.93 -61.82 -10.63
N GLU A 195 65.95 -60.73 -11.40
CA GLU A 195 66.78 -60.60 -12.60
C GLU A 195 68.28 -60.71 -12.28
N GLU A 196 68.74 -60.04 -11.20
CA GLU A 196 70.12 -60.17 -10.71
C GLU A 196 70.44 -61.62 -10.32
N ASN A 197 69.55 -62.28 -9.56
CA ASN A 197 69.74 -63.68 -9.15
C ASN A 197 69.80 -64.63 -10.35
N PHE A 198 68.94 -64.44 -11.35
CA PHE A 198 68.97 -65.21 -12.60
C PHE A 198 70.30 -65.03 -13.34
N ASN A 199 70.79 -63.79 -13.46
CA ASN A 199 72.08 -63.49 -14.08
C ASN A 199 73.25 -64.15 -13.32
N ILE A 200 73.20 -64.17 -11.99
CA ILE A 200 74.18 -64.86 -11.14
C ILE A 200 74.12 -66.37 -11.38
N GLU A 201 72.93 -66.97 -11.41
CA GLU A 201 72.73 -68.41 -11.60
C GLU A 201 73.23 -68.87 -12.97
N VAL A 202 72.91 -68.14 -14.04
CA VAL A 202 73.43 -68.37 -15.39
C VAL A 202 74.96 -68.25 -15.42
N SER A 203 75.53 -67.24 -14.76
CA SER A 203 76.98 -67.06 -14.65
C SER A 203 77.65 -68.22 -13.89
N TRP A 204 77.04 -68.70 -12.80
CA TRP A 204 77.52 -69.85 -12.04
C TRP A 204 77.45 -71.15 -12.84
N ALA A 205 76.36 -71.38 -13.57
CA ALA A 205 76.22 -72.54 -14.45
C ALA A 205 77.30 -72.55 -15.54
N PHE A 206 77.57 -71.38 -16.14
CA PHE A 206 78.65 -71.21 -17.11
C PHE A 206 80.03 -71.52 -16.53
N LEU A 207 80.35 -70.99 -15.33
CA LEU A 207 81.62 -71.24 -14.65
C LEU A 207 81.78 -72.72 -14.26
N ASN A 208 80.74 -73.36 -13.73
CA ASN A 208 80.76 -74.78 -13.42
C ASN A 208 80.96 -75.63 -14.67
N SER A 209 80.27 -75.32 -15.78
CA SER A 209 80.49 -75.99 -17.06
C SER A 209 81.94 -75.90 -17.52
N ARG A 210 82.58 -74.73 -17.39
CA ARG A 210 84.02 -74.57 -17.68
C ARG A 210 84.91 -75.41 -16.75
N ARG A 211 84.62 -75.43 -15.46
CA ARG A 211 85.35 -76.25 -14.48
C ARG A 211 85.26 -77.73 -14.84
N ASP A 212 84.07 -78.19 -15.18
CA ASP A 212 83.82 -79.60 -15.50
C ASP A 212 84.55 -79.99 -16.79
N ALA A 213 84.49 -79.16 -17.84
CA ALA A 213 85.26 -79.35 -19.06
C ALA A 213 86.78 -79.39 -18.82
N LEU A 214 87.31 -78.55 -17.92
CA LEU A 214 88.73 -78.56 -17.55
C LEU A 214 89.12 -79.83 -16.77
N THR A 215 88.22 -80.31 -15.91
CA THR A 215 88.42 -81.54 -15.12
C THR A 215 88.40 -82.77 -16.04
N GLU A 216 87.47 -82.80 -16.99
CA GLU A 216 87.38 -83.83 -18.03
C GLU A 216 88.64 -83.86 -18.90
N ALA A 217 89.12 -82.70 -19.37
CA ALA A 217 90.40 -82.61 -20.07
C ALA A 217 91.56 -83.17 -19.20
N ALA A 218 91.67 -82.75 -17.94
CA ALA A 218 92.72 -83.25 -17.04
C ALA A 218 92.65 -84.78 -16.81
N GLN A 219 91.47 -85.39 -16.85
CA GLN A 219 91.27 -86.85 -16.73
C GLN A 219 91.55 -87.62 -18.03
N GLU A 220 91.35 -87.01 -19.21
CA GLU A 220 91.76 -87.57 -20.51
C GLU A 220 93.28 -87.57 -20.73
N GLY A 221 94.08 -87.24 -19.70
CA GLY A 221 95.53 -87.18 -19.82
C GLY A 221 95.98 -85.98 -20.67
N PHE A 222 95.22 -84.87 -20.58
CA PHE A 222 95.57 -83.61 -21.25
C PHE A 222 96.93 -83.12 -20.75
N ASP A 223 97.94 -83.40 -21.54
CA ASP A 223 99.30 -82.96 -21.29
C ASP A 223 99.40 -81.49 -21.67
N LEU A 224 99.25 -80.63 -20.65
CA LEU A 224 99.35 -79.18 -20.79
C LEU A 224 100.66 -78.78 -21.51
N GLN A 225 101.74 -79.56 -21.34
CA GLN A 225 103.02 -79.34 -22.03
C GLN A 225 102.93 -79.65 -23.54
N SER A 226 102.25 -80.71 -23.95
CA SER A 226 102.03 -81.07 -25.36
C SER A 226 101.10 -80.09 -26.08
N GLU A 227 100.04 -79.62 -25.42
CA GLU A 227 99.14 -78.61 -26.00
C GLU A 227 99.75 -77.19 -25.96
N LEU A 228 100.53 -76.82 -24.93
CA LEU A 228 101.36 -75.60 -24.99
C LEU A 228 102.44 -75.73 -26.06
N ALA A 229 103.01 -76.91 -26.29
CA ALA A 229 103.94 -77.12 -27.39
C ALA A 229 103.24 -76.98 -28.74
N LYS A 230 102.00 -77.47 -28.92
CA LYS A 230 101.21 -77.22 -30.14
C LYS A 230 100.82 -75.77 -30.29
N VAL A 231 100.49 -75.05 -29.21
CA VAL A 231 100.16 -73.63 -29.25
C VAL A 231 101.42 -72.80 -29.49
N ILE A 232 102.55 -73.12 -28.87
CA ILE A 232 103.86 -72.51 -29.15
C ILE A 232 104.29 -72.81 -30.57
N ASP A 233 104.11 -74.03 -31.08
CA ASP A 233 104.39 -74.41 -32.47
C ASP A 233 103.43 -73.69 -33.44
N THR A 234 102.16 -73.47 -33.05
CA THR A 234 101.20 -72.67 -33.83
C THR A 234 101.50 -71.17 -33.76
N ILE A 235 102.01 -70.67 -32.63
CA ILE A 235 102.48 -69.29 -32.44
C ILE A 235 103.79 -69.08 -33.21
N GLU A 236 104.71 -70.02 -33.19
CA GLU A 236 105.97 -70.01 -33.93
C GLU A 236 105.69 -70.12 -35.44
N LYS A 237 104.71 -70.94 -35.83
CA LYS A 237 104.19 -71.05 -37.21
C LYS A 237 103.39 -69.83 -37.67
N SER A 238 102.81 -69.06 -36.75
CA SER A 238 102.22 -67.74 -37.06
C SER A 238 103.22 -66.58 -36.94
N GLN A 239 104.36 -66.76 -36.27
CA GLN A 239 105.46 -65.78 -36.18
C GLN A 239 106.50 -65.91 -37.31
N GLN A 240 106.57 -67.05 -38.01
CA GLN A 240 107.35 -67.21 -39.25
C GLN A 240 106.67 -66.61 -40.49
N SER A 241 105.48 -66.03 -40.32
CA SER A 241 104.77 -65.29 -41.35
C SER A 241 104.78 -63.79 -41.00
N THR A 242 105.95 -63.15 -41.08
CA THR A 242 106.04 -61.69 -41.15
C THR A 242 105.70 -61.23 -42.57
N ASP A 243 104.49 -60.70 -42.76
CA ASP A 243 104.32 -59.40 -43.41
C ASP A 243 102.92 -58.79 -43.14
N THR A 244 102.99 -57.51 -42.77
CA THR A 244 102.01 -56.50 -42.30
C THR A 244 100.77 -56.24 -43.19
N PRO A 245 99.78 -55.38 -42.80
CA PRO A 245 99.61 -54.58 -41.58
C PRO A 245 98.24 -54.67 -40.85
N SER A 246 98.24 -54.15 -39.61
CA SER A 246 97.09 -53.80 -38.76
C SER A 246 96.14 -52.74 -39.34
N PRO A 247 94.93 -52.60 -38.75
CA PRO A 247 94.57 -51.37 -38.03
C PRO A 247 94.18 -51.69 -36.57
N ALA A 248 94.73 -51.04 -35.54
CA ALA A 248 94.42 -49.68 -35.03
C ALA A 248 92.92 -49.53 -34.72
N LEU A 249 92.45 -49.80 -33.48
CA LEU A 249 92.39 -48.89 -32.32
C LEU A 249 91.92 -47.47 -32.68
N GLU A 250 90.64 -47.18 -32.40
CA GLU A 250 90.22 -46.11 -31.47
C GLU A 250 88.72 -46.23 -31.13
N VAL A 251 88.42 -45.85 -29.89
CA VAL A 251 87.17 -45.84 -29.11
C VAL A 251 86.78 -44.34 -28.94
N PRO A 252 85.63 -43.89 -28.39
CA PRO A 252 84.25 -44.40 -28.27
C PRO A 252 83.19 -43.43 -28.86
N GLU A 253 81.90 -43.76 -28.70
CA GLU A 253 80.92 -42.92 -27.95
C GLU A 253 79.54 -42.75 -28.60
N ASN A 254 78.54 -43.00 -27.75
CA ASN A 254 77.14 -42.55 -27.77
C ASN A 254 76.06 -43.23 -28.63
N VAL A 255 75.33 -44.11 -27.94
CA VAL A 255 73.95 -43.90 -27.45
C VAL A 255 72.78 -43.97 -28.46
N ALA A 256 71.82 -44.81 -28.04
CA ALA A 256 70.38 -44.81 -28.27
C ALA A 256 69.83 -45.84 -29.27
N ILE A 257 69.20 -46.88 -28.71
CA ILE A 257 68.14 -47.68 -29.35
C ILE A 257 66.77 -47.26 -28.76
N PRO A 258 65.61 -47.67 -29.29
CA PRO A 258 64.69 -46.82 -30.05
C PRO A 258 63.25 -46.80 -29.47
N ALA A 259 62.34 -46.02 -30.05
CA ALA A 259 60.87 -46.17 -29.94
C ALA A 259 60.25 -45.19 -30.97
N SER A 260 59.50 -45.54 -32.04
CA SER A 260 58.33 -46.44 -32.21
C SER A 260 57.33 -46.28 -31.06
N GLU A 261 56.11 -45.78 -31.19
CA GLU A 261 55.21 -45.50 -32.31
C GLU A 261 54.22 -44.43 -31.82
N GLY A 262 53.89 -43.47 -32.68
CA GLY A 262 52.88 -42.44 -32.43
C GLY A 262 51.99 -42.28 -33.65
N GLU A 263 50.97 -43.12 -33.74
CA GLU A 263 49.82 -43.02 -34.63
C GLU A 263 48.60 -42.83 -33.71
N THR A 264 47.61 -41.96 -33.92
CA THR A 264 47.05 -41.36 -35.13
C THR A 264 46.06 -40.23 -34.77
N SER A 265 45.92 -39.29 -35.72
CA SER A 265 44.68 -38.63 -36.18
C SER A 265 43.90 -37.68 -35.26
N THR A 266 43.80 -36.38 -35.57
CA THR A 266 43.02 -35.72 -36.67
C THR A 266 41.54 -35.56 -36.33
N THR A 267 41.14 -34.32 -35.98
CA THR A 267 40.07 -33.49 -36.61
C THR A 267 39.88 -32.24 -35.73
N GLN A 268 40.32 -31.06 -36.19
CA GLN A 268 39.56 -30.05 -36.93
C GLN A 268 38.47 -29.35 -36.10
N SER A 269 38.83 -28.15 -35.64
CA SER A 269 37.99 -27.17 -34.96
C SER A 269 36.92 -26.59 -35.88
N MET A 270 35.70 -26.42 -35.37
CA MET A 270 34.68 -25.53 -35.90
C MET A 270 34.18 -24.68 -34.74
N GLU A 271 34.43 -23.38 -34.83
CA GLU A 271 34.04 -22.36 -33.86
C GLU A 271 32.55 -22.05 -33.99
N VAL A 272 31.84 -22.00 -32.86
CA VAL A 272 30.61 -21.23 -32.71
C VAL A 272 30.73 -20.45 -31.42
N GLU A 273 30.89 -19.14 -31.58
CA GLU A 273 30.79 -18.14 -30.53
C GLU A 273 29.33 -18.03 -30.06
N THR A 274 29.11 -18.06 -28.74
CA THR A 274 27.94 -17.41 -28.14
C THR A 274 28.41 -16.55 -26.97
N SER A 275 28.50 -15.25 -27.22
CA SER A 275 28.73 -14.23 -26.21
C SER A 275 27.52 -14.12 -25.28
N VAL A 276 27.73 -14.32 -23.98
CA VAL A 276 26.85 -13.77 -22.95
C VAL A 276 27.52 -12.53 -22.37
N THR A 277 26.89 -11.39 -22.62
CA THR A 277 27.28 -10.06 -22.13
C THR A 277 26.83 -9.92 -20.68
N ILE A 278 27.76 -9.57 -19.77
CA ILE A 278 27.44 -9.10 -18.42
C ILE A 278 27.78 -7.61 -18.37
N PRO A 279 26.84 -6.70 -18.03
CA PRO A 279 27.17 -5.29 -17.87
C PRO A 279 27.91 -5.04 -16.55
N SER A 280 29.06 -4.39 -16.69
CA SER A 280 29.85 -3.79 -15.62
C SER A 280 29.09 -2.60 -15.01
N SER A 281 28.83 -2.61 -13.70
CA SER A 281 28.35 -1.41 -13.00
C SER A 281 29.56 -0.58 -12.55
N SER A 282 29.61 0.64 -13.07
CA SER A 282 30.62 1.64 -12.74
C SER A 282 30.16 2.40 -11.49
N ALA A 283 31.08 2.55 -10.54
CA ALA A 283 30.90 3.33 -9.33
C ALA A 283 31.03 4.82 -9.64
N GLU A 284 29.99 5.59 -9.35
CA GLU A 284 30.03 7.05 -9.34
C GLU A 284 30.06 7.54 -7.90
N THR A 285 31.15 8.23 -7.56
CA THR A 285 31.45 8.84 -6.27
C THR A 285 31.15 10.33 -6.36
N VAL A 286 30.31 10.87 -5.47
CA VAL A 286 30.17 12.32 -5.25
C VAL A 286 30.04 12.59 -3.74
N PRO A 287 30.69 13.64 -3.18
CA PRO A 287 31.09 13.69 -1.79
C PRO A 287 30.12 14.41 -0.85
N VAL A 288 30.26 14.07 0.43
CA VAL A 288 29.69 14.73 1.61
C VAL A 288 30.33 16.10 1.83
N PRO A 289 29.56 17.14 2.20
CA PRO A 289 30.03 18.18 3.08
C PRO A 289 29.29 18.13 4.42
N ALA A 290 30.10 18.07 5.48
CA ALA A 290 29.67 18.30 6.84
C ALA A 290 29.27 19.78 7.02
N SER A 291 28.17 20.05 7.72
CA SER A 291 28.07 21.26 8.52
C SER A 291 27.22 21.01 9.76
N SER A 292 27.78 21.50 10.86
CA SER A 292 27.40 21.34 12.25
C SER A 292 26.46 22.45 12.67
N GLU A 293 25.32 22.14 13.30
CA GLU A 293 24.70 23.05 14.25
C GLU A 293 23.85 22.29 15.28
N VAL A 294 24.28 22.40 16.54
CA VAL A 294 23.57 21.92 17.73
C VAL A 294 22.69 23.06 18.22
N ALA A 295 21.38 22.87 18.21
CA ALA A 295 20.42 23.75 18.87
C ALA A 295 19.59 22.93 19.87
N THR A 296 19.93 23.13 21.14
CA THR A 296 19.22 22.62 22.33
C THR A 296 17.83 23.24 22.45
N VAL A 297 16.81 22.40 22.59
CA VAL A 297 15.45 22.80 23.03
C VAL A 297 15.24 22.27 24.45
N PRO A 298 14.87 23.11 25.44
CA PRO A 298 14.62 22.65 26.80
C PRO A 298 13.26 21.93 26.88
N VAL A 299 13.27 20.75 27.50
CA VAL A 299 12.07 20.04 27.94
C VAL A 299 11.59 20.71 29.23
N ALA A 300 10.38 21.27 29.19
CA ALA A 300 9.68 21.72 30.39
C ALA A 300 9.04 20.50 31.06
N GLU A 301 9.52 20.19 32.26
CA GLU A 301 8.84 19.32 33.22
C GLU A 301 7.56 20.03 33.68
N SER A 302 6.41 19.37 33.57
CA SER A 302 5.22 19.75 34.31
C SER A 302 4.69 18.53 35.04
N GLU A 303 4.87 18.58 36.35
CA GLU A 303 4.26 17.72 37.35
C GLU A 303 2.73 17.71 37.17
N ILE A 304 2.13 16.52 37.12
CA ILE A 304 0.71 16.36 37.45
C ILE A 304 0.58 15.29 38.54
N ASN A 305 0.02 15.75 39.64
CA ASN A 305 -0.12 15.07 40.92
C ASN A 305 -0.92 13.78 40.83
N ILE A 306 -0.40 12.74 41.49
CA ILE A 306 -1.11 11.51 41.82
C ILE A 306 -2.11 11.85 42.93
N ALA A 307 -3.41 11.76 42.62
CA ALA A 307 -4.47 11.73 43.62
C ALA A 307 -5.12 10.33 43.61
N THR A 308 -4.74 9.55 44.62
CA THR A 308 -5.41 8.34 45.06
C THR A 308 -6.83 8.67 45.51
N SER A 309 -7.85 7.96 45.00
CA SER A 309 -9.14 7.88 45.69
C SER A 309 -9.89 6.61 45.33
N ASP A 310 -10.44 6.00 46.37
CA ASP A 310 -10.91 4.63 46.51
C ASP A 310 -12.07 4.15 45.62
N VAL A 311 -12.01 2.85 45.33
CA VAL A 311 -13.06 1.81 45.40
C VAL A 311 -14.53 2.27 45.34
N LEU A 312 -15.28 1.69 44.39
CA LEU A 312 -16.58 1.04 44.64
C LEU A 312 -16.97 0.15 43.44
N THR A 313 -17.19 -1.14 43.74
CA THR A 313 -17.81 -2.12 42.85
C THR A 313 -19.32 -1.89 42.73
N PRO A 314 -19.97 -2.31 41.63
CA PRO A 314 -21.37 -2.68 41.68
C PRO A 314 -21.55 -4.18 41.54
N SER A 315 -22.25 -4.71 42.53
CA SER A 315 -22.82 -6.05 42.62
C SER A 315 -23.76 -6.34 41.45
N THR A 316 -23.66 -7.57 40.97
CA THR A 316 -24.67 -8.35 40.25
C THR A 316 -26.09 -8.09 40.75
N GLY A 317 -26.99 -7.90 39.78
CA GLY A 317 -28.43 -8.11 39.84
C GLY A 317 -28.86 -8.71 38.51
#